data_AF-A0A367Y423-F1
#
_entry.id   AF-A0A367Y423-F1
#
_cell.length_a   1.000
_cell.length_b   1.000
_cell.length_c   1.000
_cell.angle_alpha   90.00
_cell.angle_beta   90.00
_cell.angle_gamma   90.00
#
_symmetry.space_group_name_H-M   'P 1'
#
loop_
_entity.id
_entity.type
_entity.pdbx_description
1 polymer ?
#
loop_
_entity_poly.entity_id
_entity_poly.type
_entity_poly.pdbx_seq_one_letter_code
_entity_poly.pdbx_strand_id
1 'polypeptide(L)'
;MDAPPDNNGLVQSDTILVLPFPIIARVLYEAFKMSDFQLRLILPMLYTCKYIYHNYNFMLFTLKPLRINFGGSKHKKLSLPMCKIPYLLLNEKISPRLRLLYITIVPNLLNRNSINDMLNNLGKLQNLSQLTVKVKSISCLIQYLKYFPITLTYLKVILIKYAQLYLNLKCMVIPQFQLKVLKIQSLTHSQISLSFVNSLVSSNFRASFKLNSSIVHVYQVLSQLLYLNRSSIEYLELEMLNLNQLYLVLNNSYHFSGAGYFPNLKLIKIDQTTNYPVFQILAWLSNCETIIYVNNYLSNFLVIKNTEPQHGILEVKFDLVLFQYKLKSIKKQLNLYYSV
;
A
#
# COMPACT_ATOMS: atom_id res chain seq x y z
N MET A 1 69.18 1.22 37.74
CA MET A 1 68.41 1.04 38.98
C MET A 1 68.04 2.44 39.44
N ASP A 2 66.80 2.88 39.50
CA ASP A 2 65.50 2.23 39.34
C ASP A 2 64.45 3.25 38.86
N ALA A 3 63.33 2.71 38.38
CA ALA A 3 62.23 3.33 37.66
C ALA A 3 61.54 4.54 38.35
N PRO A 4 60.80 5.38 37.60
CA PRO A 4 59.60 5.99 38.15
C PRO A 4 58.45 4.96 38.15
N PRO A 5 57.74 4.76 39.28
CA PRO A 5 56.49 4.03 39.26
C PRO A 5 55.33 4.94 38.83
N ASP A 6 54.26 4.28 38.42
CA ASP A 6 52.89 4.77 38.30
C ASP A 6 52.46 5.36 36.95
N ASN A 7 52.68 4.55 35.92
CA ASN A 7 51.54 4.13 35.10
C ASN A 7 50.46 3.51 36.01
N ASN A 8 49.34 4.19 36.24
CA ASN A 8 48.02 3.55 36.40
C ASN A 8 46.92 4.61 36.45
N GLY A 9 46.09 4.64 35.41
CA GLY A 9 44.95 5.54 35.35
C GLY A 9 44.45 5.90 33.94
N LEU A 10 44.91 5.24 32.88
CA LEU A 10 44.12 5.20 31.65
C LEU A 10 42.89 4.35 31.93
N VAL A 11 41.82 5.01 32.38
CA VAL A 11 40.46 4.48 32.27
C VAL A 11 40.28 4.19 30.79
N GLN A 12 40.45 2.93 30.40
CA GLN A 12 40.08 2.44 29.10
C GLN A 12 38.59 2.72 28.98
N SER A 13 38.25 3.76 28.22
CA SER A 13 36.87 3.99 27.86
C SER A 13 36.48 2.81 26.98
N ASP A 14 35.70 1.89 27.56
CA ASP A 14 35.13 0.77 26.83
C ASP A 14 34.32 1.34 25.67
N THR A 15 34.92 1.31 24.49
CA THR A 15 34.32 1.88 23.29
C THR A 15 33.26 0.90 22.77
N ILE A 16 32.14 1.43 22.25
CA ILE A 16 31.08 0.66 21.58
C ILE A 16 31.62 -0.25 20.47
N LEU A 17 32.83 0.00 19.97
CA LEU A 17 33.55 -0.84 19.02
C LEU A 17 33.86 -2.26 19.53
N VAL A 18 33.83 -2.48 20.85
CA VAL A 18 34.02 -3.80 21.47
C VAL A 18 32.74 -4.66 21.40
N LEU A 19 31.58 -4.05 21.15
CA LEU A 19 30.31 -4.77 21.12
C LEU A 19 30.17 -5.62 19.84
N PRO A 20 29.69 -6.87 19.94
CA PRO A 20 29.35 -7.70 18.79
C PRO A 20 28.41 -7.02 17.81
N PHE A 21 28.61 -7.29 16.52
CA PHE A 21 27.82 -6.71 15.43
C PHE A 21 26.29 -6.77 15.63
N PRO A 22 25.71 -7.90 16.09
CA PRO A 22 24.26 -8.00 16.31
C PRO A 22 23.76 -7.09 17.44
N ILE A 23 24.59 -6.83 18.46
CA ILE A 23 24.22 -6.00 19.61
C ILE A 23 24.12 -4.55 19.18
N ILE A 24 25.11 -4.03 18.44
CA ILE A 24 25.07 -2.66 17.90
C ILE A 24 23.86 -2.49 16.96
N ALA A 25 23.58 -3.48 16.11
CA ALA A 25 22.39 -3.47 15.26
C ALA A 25 21.10 -3.38 16.09
N ARG A 26 21.02 -4.10 17.20
CA ARG A 26 19.87 -4.06 18.10
C ARG A 26 19.73 -2.70 18.77
N VAL A 27 20.81 -2.12 19.25
CA VAL A 27 20.82 -0.77 19.85
C VAL A 27 20.33 0.28 18.85
N LEU A 28 20.85 0.26 17.61
CA LEU A 28 20.39 1.15 16.54
C LEU A 28 18.89 0.97 16.26
N TYR A 29 18.41 -0.27 16.25
CA TYR A 29 16.99 -0.56 16.03
C TYR A 29 16.10 -0.08 17.18
N GLU A 30 16.49 -0.29 18.43
CA GLU A 30 15.73 0.19 19.59
C GLU A 30 15.74 1.72 19.67
N ALA A 31 16.87 2.37 19.38
CA ALA A 31 16.94 3.83 19.28
C ALA A 31 16.03 4.40 18.19
N PHE A 32 15.94 3.71 17.04
CA PHE A 32 14.97 4.04 15.99
C PHE A 32 13.52 3.87 16.47
N LYS A 33 13.22 2.80 17.21
CA LYS A 33 11.88 2.52 17.73
C LYS A 33 11.43 3.54 18.79
N MET A 34 12.31 3.88 19.74
CA MET A 34 12.05 4.84 20.81
C MET A 34 11.82 6.27 20.31
N SER A 35 12.13 6.55 19.04
CA SER A 35 12.08 7.89 18.46
C SER A 35 10.99 8.06 17.41
N ASP A 36 9.85 7.41 17.62
CA ASP A 36 8.73 7.40 16.69
C ASP A 36 9.15 7.01 15.27
N PHE A 37 10.07 6.05 15.17
CA PHE A 37 10.58 5.55 13.89
C PHE A 37 11.20 6.67 13.04
N GLN A 38 11.96 7.58 13.65
CA GLN A 38 12.64 8.66 12.93
C GLN A 38 14.13 8.34 12.71
N LEU A 39 14.56 8.27 11.45
CA LEU A 39 15.96 7.97 11.10
C LEU A 39 16.96 8.99 11.67
N ARG A 40 16.51 10.20 12.01
CA ARG A 40 17.36 11.28 12.51
C ARG A 40 18.18 10.91 13.75
N LEU A 41 17.68 10.04 14.62
CA LEU A 41 18.41 9.67 15.85
C LEU A 41 19.46 8.59 15.63
N ILE A 42 19.32 7.75 14.61
CA ILE A 42 20.35 6.75 14.29
C ILE A 42 21.44 7.34 13.39
N LEU A 43 21.19 8.47 12.71
CA LEU A 43 22.19 9.10 11.85
C LEU A 43 23.47 9.49 12.62
N PRO A 44 23.42 10.20 13.77
CA PRO A 44 24.62 10.48 14.56
C PRO A 44 25.36 9.21 14.95
N MET A 45 24.64 8.16 15.38
CA MET A 45 25.22 6.87 15.75
C MET A 45 25.95 6.22 14.56
N LEU A 46 25.35 6.26 13.37
CA LEU A 46 25.96 5.73 12.13
C LEU A 46 27.19 6.54 11.71
N TYR A 47 27.20 7.85 11.93
CA TYR A 47 28.30 8.74 11.55
C TYR A 47 29.38 8.88 12.63
N THR A 48 29.28 8.18 13.76
CA THR A 48 30.30 8.18 14.81
C THR A 48 31.67 7.77 14.28
N CYS A 49 31.75 6.70 13.49
CA CYS A 49 32.99 6.25 12.88
C CYS A 49 32.76 5.52 11.55
N LYS A 50 33.82 5.46 10.72
CA LYS A 50 33.79 4.78 9.41
C LYS A 50 33.34 3.32 9.53
N TYR A 51 33.78 2.62 10.57
CA TYR A 51 33.45 1.21 10.79
C TYR A 51 31.95 1.00 10.99
N ILE A 52 31.32 1.76 11.88
CA ILE A 52 29.87 1.69 12.12
C ILE A 52 29.12 2.11 10.85
N TYR A 53 29.55 3.20 10.20
CA TYR A 53 28.92 3.66 8.97
C TYR A 53 28.88 2.57 7.88
N HIS A 54 30.04 1.98 7.54
CA HIS A 54 30.11 0.99 6.47
C HIS A 54 29.38 -0.32 6.79
N ASN A 55 29.30 -0.68 8.07
CA ASN A 55 28.64 -1.92 8.48
C ASN A 55 27.13 -1.79 8.62
N TYR A 56 26.60 -0.60 8.95
CA TYR A 56 25.19 -0.41 9.28
C TYR A 56 24.43 0.60 8.42
N ASN A 57 25.07 1.28 7.45
CA ASN A 57 24.37 2.19 6.55
C ASN A 57 23.20 1.55 5.78
N PHE A 58 23.21 0.21 5.61
CA PHE A 58 22.10 -0.53 4.99
C PHE A 58 20.78 -0.29 5.74
N MET A 59 20.82 -0.03 7.05
CA MET A 59 19.64 0.24 7.88
C MET A 59 18.87 1.47 7.42
N LEU A 60 19.56 2.47 6.85
CA LEU A 60 18.92 3.66 6.29
C LEU A 60 17.97 3.34 5.14
N PHE A 61 18.17 2.21 4.46
CA PHE A 61 17.37 1.75 3.33
C PHE A 61 16.33 0.71 3.74
N THR A 62 16.50 0.00 4.86
CA THR A 62 15.64 -1.12 5.27
C THR A 62 14.66 -0.77 6.40
N LEU A 63 14.96 0.26 7.22
CA LEU A 63 14.10 0.65 8.36
C LEU A 63 12.88 1.48 7.96
N LYS A 64 12.92 2.13 6.80
CA LYS A 64 11.78 2.87 6.23
C LYS A 64 11.47 2.38 4.82
N PRO A 65 10.22 2.54 4.36
CA PRO A 65 9.87 2.28 2.97
C PRO A 65 10.79 3.08 2.04
N LEU A 66 11.47 2.38 1.14
CA LEU A 66 12.30 3.05 0.15
C LEU A 66 11.38 3.83 -0.81
N ARG A 67 11.71 5.09 -1.09
CA ARG A 67 10.94 5.93 -2.01
C ARG A 67 11.73 6.19 -3.27
N ILE A 68 11.17 5.85 -4.43
CA ILE A 68 11.75 6.12 -5.74
C ILE A 68 10.76 6.98 -6.53
N ASN A 69 11.24 8.05 -7.15
CA ASN A 69 10.38 9.00 -7.85
C ASN A 69 10.88 9.31 -9.26
N PHE A 70 10.22 8.70 -10.24
CA PHE A 70 10.39 8.95 -11.66
C PHE A 70 9.43 10.04 -12.16
N GLY A 71 9.23 11.12 -11.40
CA GLY A 71 8.34 12.23 -11.74
C GLY A 71 9.00 13.61 -11.61
N GLY A 72 8.19 14.66 -11.76
CA GLY A 72 8.63 16.06 -11.65
C GLY A 72 9.22 16.42 -10.28
N SER A 73 9.95 17.54 -10.24
CA SER A 73 10.81 17.96 -9.11
C SER A 73 10.12 18.09 -7.75
N LYS A 74 8.82 18.39 -7.70
CA LYS A 74 8.07 18.72 -6.47
C LYS A 74 8.08 17.64 -5.39
N HIS A 75 8.40 16.39 -5.73
CA HIS A 75 8.47 15.28 -4.77
C HIS A 75 9.84 14.58 -4.69
N LYS A 76 10.91 15.18 -5.22
CA LYS A 76 12.24 14.55 -5.24
C LYS A 76 12.98 14.59 -3.88
N LYS A 77 12.63 15.51 -2.98
CA LYS A 77 13.34 15.72 -1.70
C LYS A 77 13.31 14.52 -0.75
N LEU A 78 12.28 13.67 -0.85
CA LEU A 78 12.09 12.49 0.01
C LEU A 78 12.36 11.16 -0.71
N SER A 79 12.78 11.21 -1.98
CA SER A 79 13.09 10.02 -2.77
C SER A 79 14.59 9.78 -2.84
N LEU A 80 14.96 8.50 -2.94
CA LEU A 80 16.32 8.09 -3.26
C LEU A 80 16.76 8.75 -4.58
N PRO A 81 17.94 9.38 -4.63
CA PRO A 81 18.54 9.83 -5.88
C PRO A 81 18.68 8.67 -6.86
N MET A 82 18.33 8.87 -8.13
CA MET A 82 18.39 7.82 -9.15
C MET A 82 19.79 7.22 -9.29
N CYS A 83 20.84 8.02 -9.10
CA CYS A 83 22.23 7.56 -9.12
C CYS A 83 22.56 6.52 -8.03
N LYS A 84 21.77 6.42 -6.96
CA LYS A 84 21.96 5.43 -5.89
C LYS A 84 21.21 4.12 -6.11
N ILE A 85 20.37 4.04 -7.15
CA ILE A 85 19.63 2.80 -7.47
C ILE A 85 20.56 1.64 -7.81
N PRO A 86 21.59 1.78 -8.67
CA PRO A 86 22.50 0.68 -8.97
C PRO A 86 23.19 0.14 -7.70
N TYR A 87 23.65 1.04 -6.84
CA TYR A 87 24.22 0.67 -5.54
C TYR A 87 23.25 -0.15 -4.69
N LEU A 88 21.97 0.27 -4.62
CA LEU A 88 20.97 -0.45 -3.85
C LEU A 88 20.67 -1.85 -4.41
N LEU A 89 20.64 -1.99 -5.73
CA LEU A 89 20.37 -3.26 -6.40
C LEU A 89 21.54 -4.25 -6.30
N LEU A 90 22.77 -3.75 -6.28
CA LEU A 90 23.99 -4.55 -6.21
C LEU A 90 24.44 -4.86 -4.77
N ASN A 91 23.94 -4.14 -3.77
CA ASN A 91 24.37 -4.31 -2.39
C ASN A 91 23.63 -5.48 -1.71
N GLU A 92 24.37 -6.56 -1.49
CA GLU A 92 23.90 -7.81 -0.85
C GLU A 92 23.38 -7.63 0.59
N LYS A 93 23.76 -6.55 1.29
CA LYS A 93 23.21 -6.26 2.63
C LYS A 93 21.85 -5.55 2.55
N ILE A 94 21.54 -4.89 1.42
CA ILE A 94 20.33 -4.08 1.24
C ILE A 94 19.26 -4.85 0.45
N SER A 95 19.59 -5.34 -0.74
CA SER A 95 18.62 -5.92 -1.67
C SER A 95 17.79 -7.07 -1.08
N PRO A 96 18.35 -8.00 -0.27
CA PRO A 96 17.56 -9.08 0.32
C PRO A 96 16.79 -8.62 1.55
N ARG A 97 17.10 -7.45 2.13
CA ARG A 97 16.42 -6.96 3.35
C ARG A 97 15.30 -5.97 3.04
N LEU A 98 15.21 -5.51 1.79
CA LEU A 98 14.21 -4.53 1.40
C LEU A 98 12.84 -5.18 1.21
N ARG A 99 11.92 -4.86 2.11
CA ARG A 99 10.54 -5.40 2.12
C ARG A 99 9.48 -4.47 1.56
N LEU A 100 9.73 -3.16 1.65
CA LEU A 100 8.74 -2.10 1.42
C LEU A 100 9.26 -1.09 0.41
N LEU A 101 8.54 -0.90 -0.70
CA LEU A 101 8.89 0.03 -1.76
C LEU A 101 7.73 0.95 -2.12
N TYR A 102 8.01 2.24 -2.25
CA TYR A 102 7.11 3.25 -2.77
C TYR A 102 7.70 3.81 -4.07
N ILE A 103 7.02 3.60 -5.19
CA ILE A 103 7.45 4.08 -6.51
C ILE A 103 6.44 5.10 -7.01
N THR A 104 6.91 6.28 -7.44
CA THR A 104 6.12 7.20 -8.24
C THR A 104 6.58 7.13 -9.69
N ILE A 105 5.66 6.80 -10.60
CA ILE A 105 5.91 6.64 -12.03
C ILE A 105 5.07 7.66 -12.79
N VAL A 106 5.72 8.75 -13.22
CA VAL A 106 5.12 9.77 -14.08
C VAL A 106 6.01 9.91 -15.31
N PRO A 107 5.79 9.06 -16.32
CA PRO A 107 6.71 8.95 -17.44
C PRO A 107 6.80 10.26 -18.21
N ASN A 108 8.03 10.65 -18.53
CA ASN A 108 8.41 11.69 -19.48
C ASN A 108 9.45 11.10 -20.45
N LEU A 109 9.77 11.77 -21.56
CA LEU A 109 10.71 11.23 -22.54
C LEU A 109 12.09 10.92 -21.94
N LEU A 110 12.49 11.66 -20.91
CA LEU A 110 13.82 11.58 -20.30
C LEU A 110 13.99 10.44 -19.29
N ASN A 111 12.89 9.86 -18.78
CA ASN A 111 12.94 8.89 -17.68
C ASN A 111 12.42 7.50 -18.04
N ARG A 112 11.96 7.26 -19.26
CA ARG A 112 11.43 5.95 -19.66
C ARG A 112 12.43 4.81 -19.50
N ASN A 113 13.69 5.03 -19.91
CA ASN A 113 14.73 4.00 -19.80
C ASN A 113 15.04 3.70 -18.33
N SER A 114 15.23 4.73 -17.50
CA SER A 114 15.50 4.52 -16.06
C SER A 114 14.33 3.88 -15.31
N ILE A 115 13.07 4.15 -15.72
CA ILE A 115 11.91 3.44 -15.22
C ILE A 115 12.02 1.95 -15.58
N ASN A 116 12.19 1.62 -16.86
CA ASN A 116 12.27 0.24 -17.33
C ASN A 116 13.43 -0.51 -16.67
N ASP A 117 14.62 0.11 -16.58
CA ASP A 117 15.79 -0.49 -15.95
C ASP A 117 15.55 -0.81 -14.48
N MET A 118 14.97 0.11 -13.72
CA MET A 118 14.62 -0.15 -12.32
C MET A 118 13.57 -1.26 -12.20
N LEU A 119 12.52 -1.21 -13.02
CA LEU A 119 11.42 -2.17 -12.96
C LEU A 119 11.88 -3.58 -13.35
N ASN A 120 12.69 -3.72 -14.39
CA ASN A 120 13.32 -4.99 -14.78
C ASN A 120 14.14 -5.61 -13.64
N ASN A 121 14.72 -4.76 -12.78
CA ASN A 121 15.53 -5.19 -11.65
C ASN A 121 14.73 -5.36 -10.35
N LEU A 122 13.41 -5.13 -10.32
CA LEU A 122 12.61 -5.34 -9.12
C LEU A 122 12.67 -6.79 -8.62
N GLY A 123 12.80 -7.76 -9.53
CA GLY A 123 12.99 -9.16 -9.18
C GLY A 123 14.26 -9.44 -8.35
N LYS A 124 15.27 -8.55 -8.39
CA LYS A 124 16.48 -8.68 -7.55
C LYS A 124 16.20 -8.35 -6.07
N LEU A 125 15.07 -7.71 -5.77
CA LEU A 125 14.64 -7.41 -4.40
C LEU A 125 13.86 -8.62 -3.85
N GLN A 126 14.59 -9.69 -3.51
CA GLN A 126 14.03 -11.01 -3.21
C GLN A 126 12.92 -11.01 -2.14
N ASN A 127 13.02 -10.14 -1.13
CA ASN A 127 12.05 -10.05 -0.03
C ASN A 127 11.04 -8.90 -0.19
N LEU A 128 10.96 -8.30 -1.37
CA LEU A 128 9.97 -7.26 -1.65
C LEU A 128 8.56 -7.89 -1.60
N SER A 129 7.81 -7.52 -0.58
CA SER A 129 6.47 -8.06 -0.31
C SER A 129 5.40 -6.98 -0.33
N GLN A 130 5.76 -5.71 -0.11
CA GLN A 130 4.83 -4.59 -0.16
C GLN A 130 5.29 -3.53 -1.14
N LEU A 131 4.42 -3.23 -2.10
CA LEU A 131 4.65 -2.23 -3.11
C LEU A 131 3.53 -1.19 -3.09
N THR A 132 3.90 0.08 -3.01
CA THR A 132 2.99 1.19 -3.28
C THR A 132 3.43 1.89 -4.55
N VAL A 133 2.56 1.95 -5.56
CA VAL A 133 2.84 2.58 -6.84
C VAL A 133 1.89 3.75 -7.06
N LYS A 134 2.45 4.93 -7.24
CA LYS A 134 1.72 6.11 -7.70
C LYS A 134 1.97 6.30 -9.19
N VAL A 135 0.94 6.15 -10.01
CA VAL A 135 1.03 6.23 -11.47
C VAL A 135 0.19 7.37 -12.03
N LYS A 136 0.60 7.90 -13.18
CA LYS A 136 -0.17 8.96 -13.88
C LYS A 136 -1.57 8.48 -14.29
N SER A 137 -1.67 7.27 -14.83
CA SER A 137 -2.89 6.68 -15.39
C SER A 137 -2.88 5.16 -15.27
N ILE A 138 -4.04 4.52 -15.51
CA ILE A 138 -4.16 3.06 -15.53
C ILE A 138 -3.36 2.41 -16.66
N SER A 139 -3.24 3.07 -17.82
CA SER A 139 -2.40 2.60 -18.93
C SER A 139 -0.93 2.50 -18.54
N CYS A 140 -0.43 3.47 -17.75
CA CYS A 140 0.92 3.39 -17.20
C CYS A 140 1.05 2.19 -16.26
N LEU A 141 0.06 1.93 -15.40
CA LEU A 141 0.09 0.77 -14.50
C LEU A 141 0.24 -0.53 -15.30
N ILE A 142 -0.64 -0.73 -16.29
CA ILE A 142 -0.68 -1.93 -17.13
C ILE A 142 0.69 -2.23 -17.74
N GLN A 143 1.35 -1.21 -18.31
CA GLN A 143 2.66 -1.35 -18.94
C GLN A 143 3.70 -1.94 -17.97
N TYR A 144 3.55 -1.66 -16.67
CA TYR A 144 4.54 -1.97 -15.65
C TYR A 144 4.20 -3.15 -14.75
N LEU A 145 2.95 -3.62 -14.72
CA LEU A 145 2.51 -4.75 -13.89
C LEU A 145 3.35 -6.01 -14.11
N LYS A 146 3.76 -6.27 -15.36
CA LYS A 146 4.57 -7.44 -15.73
C LYS A 146 5.97 -7.47 -15.09
N TYR A 147 6.45 -6.33 -14.58
CA TYR A 147 7.76 -6.23 -13.94
C TYR A 147 7.69 -6.35 -12.41
N PHE A 148 6.49 -6.39 -11.84
CA PHE A 148 6.35 -6.51 -10.39
C PHE A 148 6.64 -7.95 -9.95
N PRO A 149 7.34 -8.14 -8.82
CA PRO A 149 7.69 -9.47 -8.38
C PRO A 149 6.45 -10.25 -7.91
N ILE A 150 6.42 -11.55 -8.18
CA ILE A 150 5.31 -12.44 -7.82
C ILE A 150 5.17 -12.59 -6.28
N THR A 151 6.25 -12.31 -5.54
CA THR A 151 6.32 -12.32 -4.07
C THR A 151 5.48 -11.24 -3.38
N LEU A 152 4.83 -10.34 -4.14
CA LEU A 152 4.00 -9.29 -3.56
C LEU A 152 2.79 -9.89 -2.84
N THR A 153 2.65 -9.50 -1.56
CA THR A 153 1.49 -9.78 -0.72
C THR A 153 0.65 -8.53 -0.46
N TYR A 154 1.24 -7.35 -0.65
CA TYR A 154 0.56 -6.05 -0.53
C TYR A 154 0.84 -5.20 -1.77
N LEU A 155 -0.22 -4.71 -2.40
CA LEU A 155 -0.15 -3.75 -3.48
C LEU A 155 -1.08 -2.56 -3.21
N LYS A 156 -0.51 -1.36 -3.12
CA LYS A 156 -1.28 -0.11 -3.14
C LYS A 156 -1.04 0.63 -4.45
N VAL A 157 -2.09 0.90 -5.21
CA VAL A 157 -2.06 1.69 -6.44
C VAL A 157 -2.69 3.06 -6.17
N ILE A 158 -2.00 4.13 -6.54
CA ILE A 158 -2.51 5.50 -6.49
C ILE A 158 -2.57 6.05 -7.92
N LEU A 159 -3.76 6.29 -8.44
CA LEU A 159 -3.99 6.85 -9.78
C LEU A 159 -4.10 8.38 -9.70
N ILE A 160 -3.31 9.11 -10.50
CA ILE A 160 -3.33 10.59 -10.53
C ILE A 160 -4.46 11.13 -11.43
N LYS A 161 -4.70 10.53 -12.60
CA LYS A 161 -5.77 10.90 -13.55
C LYS A 161 -6.33 9.67 -14.24
N TYR A 162 -7.57 9.78 -14.74
CA TYR A 162 -8.23 8.71 -15.50
C TYR A 162 -7.88 8.66 -17.01
N ALA A 163 -7.31 9.70 -17.64
CA ALA A 163 -7.16 9.80 -19.12
C ALA A 163 -6.09 8.87 -19.76
N GLN A 164 -6.13 8.43 -21.04
CA GLN A 164 -7.16 8.28 -22.09
C GLN A 164 -6.60 7.33 -23.21
N LEU A 165 -7.53 6.67 -23.94
CA LEU A 165 -7.43 5.96 -25.24
C LEU A 165 -6.33 4.90 -25.46
N TYR A 166 -6.61 3.65 -25.05
CA TYR A 166 -6.30 2.50 -25.91
C TYR A 166 -7.59 1.72 -26.11
N LEU A 167 -8.01 1.58 -27.38
CA LEU A 167 -9.26 0.93 -27.78
C LEU A 167 -9.19 -0.60 -27.74
N ASN A 168 -8.04 -1.20 -27.47
CA ASN A 168 -7.88 -2.66 -27.52
C ASN A 168 -6.87 -3.13 -26.47
N LEU A 169 -7.29 -3.27 -25.22
CA LEU A 169 -6.59 -4.14 -24.26
C LEU A 169 -7.03 -5.58 -24.51
N LYS A 170 -6.73 -6.12 -25.70
CA LYS A 170 -6.83 -7.56 -25.94
C LYS A 170 -5.71 -8.24 -25.15
N CYS A 171 -6.08 -9.16 -24.26
CA CYS A 171 -5.20 -10.03 -23.46
C CYS A 171 -4.06 -9.30 -22.74
N MET A 172 -4.39 -8.71 -21.58
CA MET A 172 -3.36 -8.22 -20.68
C MET A 172 -2.74 -9.38 -19.92
N VAL A 173 -1.44 -9.60 -20.12
CA VAL A 173 -0.65 -10.53 -19.31
C VAL A 173 -0.35 -9.84 -17.97
N ILE A 174 -1.31 -9.94 -17.06
CA ILE A 174 -1.10 -9.57 -15.66
C ILE A 174 -0.57 -10.82 -14.95
N PRO A 175 0.59 -10.77 -14.30
CA PRO A 175 1.10 -11.91 -13.56
C PRO A 175 0.18 -12.23 -12.37
N GLN A 176 0.05 -13.52 -12.07
CA GLN A 176 -0.60 -13.96 -10.85
C GLN A 176 0.33 -13.69 -9.68
N PHE A 177 -0.12 -12.87 -8.74
CA PHE A 177 0.58 -12.59 -7.49
C PHE A 177 0.01 -13.45 -6.36
N GLN A 178 0.54 -13.32 -5.15
CA GLN A 178 -0.05 -13.87 -3.92
C GLN A 178 -0.55 -12.73 -3.03
N LEU A 179 -1.33 -11.81 -3.61
CA LEU A 179 -1.79 -10.62 -2.89
C LEU A 179 -2.77 -11.00 -1.79
N LYS A 180 -2.43 -10.63 -0.56
CA LYS A 180 -3.31 -10.61 0.62
C LYS A 180 -4.05 -9.28 0.74
N VAL A 181 -3.40 -8.18 0.35
CA VAL A 181 -3.95 -6.82 0.47
C VAL A 181 -3.85 -6.10 -0.87
N LEU A 182 -4.99 -5.63 -1.38
CA LEU A 182 -5.05 -4.75 -2.53
C LEU A 182 -5.72 -3.43 -2.14
N LYS A 183 -5.02 -2.32 -2.37
CA LYS A 183 -5.56 -0.98 -2.14
C LYS A 183 -5.51 -0.18 -3.42
N ILE A 184 -6.62 0.38 -3.85
CA ILE A 184 -6.66 1.29 -5.00
C ILE A 184 -7.25 2.62 -4.57
N GLN A 185 -6.45 3.68 -4.76
CA GLN A 185 -6.81 5.05 -4.49
C GLN A 185 -6.80 5.83 -5.79
N SER A 186 -7.88 6.55 -6.07
CA SER A 186 -7.90 7.52 -7.15
C SER A 186 -7.86 8.95 -6.60
N LEU A 187 -6.95 9.78 -7.13
CA LEU A 187 -6.85 11.19 -6.77
C LEU A 187 -7.83 12.09 -7.56
N THR A 188 -8.55 11.50 -8.51
CA THR A 188 -9.64 12.16 -9.24
C THR A 188 -10.95 11.49 -8.89
N HIS A 189 -11.98 12.26 -8.53
CA HIS A 189 -13.32 11.72 -8.29
C HIS A 189 -13.83 11.03 -9.55
N SER A 190 -14.29 9.78 -9.44
CA SER A 190 -14.90 9.02 -10.54
C SER A 190 -16.34 9.47 -10.84
N GLN A 191 -16.75 10.64 -10.35
CA GLN A 191 -18.12 11.12 -10.53
C GLN A 191 -18.34 11.56 -11.98
N ILE A 192 -18.92 10.65 -12.75
CA ILE A 192 -19.92 11.05 -13.73
C ILE A 192 -21.01 11.76 -12.94
N SER A 193 -21.47 12.90 -13.46
CA SER A 193 -22.55 13.68 -12.86
C SER A 193 -23.66 12.78 -12.31
N LEU A 194 -23.82 12.80 -10.99
CA LEU A 194 -24.84 12.06 -10.24
C LEU A 194 -26.28 12.37 -10.69
N SER A 195 -26.47 13.40 -11.54
CA SER A 195 -27.76 13.74 -12.16
C SER A 195 -28.36 12.63 -13.03
N PHE A 196 -27.59 11.60 -13.43
CA PHE A 196 -28.10 10.49 -14.24
C PHE A 196 -28.37 9.19 -13.47
N VAL A 197 -27.92 9.05 -12.21
CA VAL A 197 -28.12 7.81 -11.43
C VAL A 197 -29.42 7.85 -10.63
N ASN A 198 -29.95 9.04 -10.34
CA ASN A 198 -31.21 9.18 -9.58
C ASN A 198 -32.49 9.00 -10.44
N SER A 199 -32.41 8.84 -11.76
CA SER A 199 -33.61 8.71 -12.62
C SER A 199 -33.94 7.30 -13.10
N LEU A 200 -33.17 6.26 -12.74
CA LEU A 200 -33.37 4.92 -13.28
C LEU A 200 -33.40 3.84 -12.19
N VAL A 201 -34.47 3.86 -11.39
CA VAL A 201 -34.96 2.68 -10.67
C VAL A 201 -35.68 1.69 -11.61
N SER A 202 -35.75 1.98 -12.92
CA SER A 202 -36.44 1.13 -13.89
C SER A 202 -35.53 0.06 -14.50
N SER A 203 -36.16 -1.09 -14.77
CA SER A 203 -35.71 -2.40 -15.23
C SER A 203 -34.77 -2.50 -16.44
N ASN A 204 -34.20 -1.40 -16.94
CA ASN A 204 -33.31 -1.34 -18.11
C ASN A 204 -31.89 -0.83 -17.78
N PHE A 205 -31.34 -1.22 -16.63
CA PHE A 205 -29.98 -0.86 -16.20
C PHE A 205 -28.84 -1.31 -17.14
N ARG A 206 -29.14 -2.21 -18.10
CA ARG A 206 -28.20 -2.63 -19.16
C ARG A 206 -27.94 -1.56 -20.23
N ALA A 207 -28.79 -0.52 -20.35
CA ALA A 207 -28.80 0.36 -21.53
C ALA A 207 -28.14 1.75 -21.36
N SER A 208 -27.73 2.20 -20.17
CA SER A 208 -27.43 3.64 -19.97
C SER A 208 -26.20 4.01 -19.14
N PHE A 209 -25.21 3.13 -18.99
CA PHE A 209 -23.88 3.58 -18.53
C PHE A 209 -22.99 3.97 -19.71
N LYS A 210 -23.14 5.22 -20.19
CA LYS A 210 -22.04 5.90 -20.90
C LYS A 210 -20.96 6.31 -19.88
N LEU A 211 -20.34 5.31 -19.24
CA LEU A 211 -19.11 5.54 -18.48
C LEU A 211 -18.05 6.07 -19.45
N ASN A 212 -17.26 7.07 -19.03
CA ASN A 212 -16.04 7.41 -19.76
C ASN A 212 -15.23 6.11 -19.90
N SER A 213 -14.88 5.75 -21.14
CA SER A 213 -14.18 4.48 -21.44
C SER A 213 -12.98 4.29 -20.51
N SER A 214 -12.28 5.37 -20.17
CA SER A 214 -11.12 5.33 -19.28
C SER A 214 -11.42 4.87 -17.84
N ILE A 215 -12.61 5.18 -17.32
CA ILE A 215 -13.07 4.68 -16.00
C ILE A 215 -13.39 3.19 -16.09
N VAL A 216 -14.04 2.74 -17.18
CA VAL A 216 -14.31 1.31 -17.41
C VAL A 216 -13.00 0.50 -17.40
N HIS A 217 -11.94 1.02 -18.02
CA HIS A 217 -10.63 0.36 -18.02
C HIS A 217 -10.03 0.20 -16.61
N VAL A 218 -10.24 1.16 -15.71
CA VAL A 218 -9.81 1.02 -14.30
C VAL A 218 -10.48 -0.19 -13.65
N TYR A 219 -11.79 -0.34 -13.84
CA TYR A 219 -12.52 -1.49 -13.29
C TYR A 219 -12.18 -2.79 -13.98
N GLN A 220 -11.88 -2.79 -15.28
CA GLN A 220 -11.39 -3.99 -15.98
C GLN A 220 -10.05 -4.47 -15.39
N VAL A 221 -9.08 -3.57 -15.23
CA VAL A 221 -7.78 -3.93 -14.64
C VAL A 221 -7.93 -4.40 -13.20
N LEU A 222 -8.72 -3.68 -12.40
CA LEU A 222 -8.97 -4.04 -11.01
C LEU A 222 -9.68 -5.40 -10.90
N SER A 223 -10.69 -5.65 -11.75
CA SER A 223 -11.39 -6.94 -11.79
C SER A 223 -10.46 -8.07 -12.17
N GLN A 224 -9.59 -7.86 -13.17
CA GLN A 224 -8.60 -8.87 -13.56
C GLN A 224 -7.58 -9.14 -12.44
N LEU A 225 -7.07 -8.09 -11.78
CA LEU A 225 -6.17 -8.24 -10.62
C LEU A 225 -6.85 -9.02 -9.49
N LEU A 226 -8.12 -8.72 -9.19
CA LEU A 226 -8.88 -9.45 -8.18
C LEU A 226 -9.12 -10.90 -8.57
N TYR A 227 -9.54 -11.15 -9.82
CA TYR A 227 -9.77 -12.49 -10.32
C TYR A 227 -8.53 -13.38 -10.20
N LEU A 228 -7.37 -12.86 -10.62
CA LEU A 228 -6.10 -13.59 -10.56
C LEU A 228 -5.63 -13.84 -9.12
N ASN A 229 -6.02 -13.00 -8.16
CA ASN A 229 -5.63 -13.09 -6.74
C ASN A 229 -6.77 -13.55 -5.83
N ARG A 230 -7.85 -14.11 -6.39
CA ARG A 230 -9.07 -14.40 -5.63
C ARG A 230 -8.86 -15.35 -4.46
N SER A 231 -7.95 -16.31 -4.62
CA SER A 231 -7.65 -17.32 -3.61
C SER A 231 -6.75 -16.81 -2.49
N SER A 232 -6.02 -15.71 -2.67
CA SER A 232 -5.07 -15.18 -1.68
C SER A 232 -5.56 -13.91 -0.98
N ILE A 233 -6.51 -13.19 -1.59
CA ILE A 233 -6.88 -11.86 -1.12
C ILE A 233 -7.68 -11.94 0.17
N GLU A 234 -7.21 -11.20 1.18
CA GLU A 234 -7.84 -11.10 2.50
C GLU A 234 -8.48 -9.71 2.71
N TYR A 235 -7.90 -8.67 2.12
CA TYR A 235 -8.32 -7.27 2.32
C TYR A 235 -8.34 -6.49 1.01
N LEU A 236 -9.47 -5.84 0.73
CA LEU A 236 -9.64 -4.92 -0.39
C LEU A 236 -9.97 -3.51 0.13
N GLU A 237 -9.21 -2.50 -0.30
CA GLU A 237 -9.51 -1.09 0.00
C GLU A 237 -9.68 -0.28 -1.28
N LEU A 238 -10.82 0.39 -1.41
CA LEU A 238 -11.17 1.23 -2.56
C LEU A 238 -11.40 2.66 -2.08
N GLU A 239 -10.59 3.60 -2.55
CA GLU A 239 -10.69 5.02 -2.20
C GLU A 239 -11.03 5.83 -3.46
N MET A 240 -12.13 6.59 -3.40
CA MET A 240 -12.71 7.34 -4.53
C MET A 240 -13.11 6.46 -5.73
N LEU A 241 -13.45 5.19 -5.47
CA LEU A 241 -13.93 4.22 -6.45
C LEU A 241 -15.27 3.59 -6.00
N ASN A 242 -16.07 3.17 -6.97
CA ASN A 242 -17.40 2.59 -6.74
C ASN A 242 -17.37 1.06 -6.81
N LEU A 243 -17.74 0.41 -5.69
CA LEU A 243 -17.84 -1.05 -5.61
C LEU A 243 -18.82 -1.63 -6.64
N ASN A 244 -19.89 -0.91 -7.00
CA ASN A 244 -20.87 -1.43 -7.96
C ASN A 244 -20.30 -1.62 -9.36
N GLN A 245 -19.44 -0.69 -9.79
CA GLN A 245 -18.80 -0.77 -11.09
C GLN A 245 -17.84 -1.96 -11.14
N LEU A 246 -17.19 -2.26 -10.03
CA LEU A 246 -16.34 -3.43 -9.89
C LEU A 246 -17.13 -4.75 -9.97
N TYR A 247 -18.24 -4.85 -9.23
CA TYR A 247 -19.13 -6.02 -9.29
C TYR A 247 -19.63 -6.29 -10.71
N LEU A 248 -20.10 -5.26 -11.42
CA LEU A 248 -20.63 -5.41 -12.77
C LEU A 248 -19.58 -5.98 -13.73
N VAL A 249 -18.34 -5.52 -13.66
CA VAL A 249 -17.25 -6.03 -14.52
C VAL A 249 -16.86 -7.45 -14.11
N LEU A 250 -16.75 -7.74 -12.81
CA LEU A 250 -16.47 -9.09 -12.32
C LEU A 250 -17.55 -10.10 -12.76
N ASN A 251 -18.82 -9.73 -12.64
CA ASN A 251 -19.93 -10.59 -13.04
C ASN A 251 -19.96 -10.82 -14.55
N ASN A 252 -19.75 -9.76 -15.35
CA ASN A 252 -19.78 -9.86 -16.81
C ASN A 252 -18.58 -10.60 -17.40
N SER A 253 -17.37 -10.41 -16.86
CA SER A 253 -16.13 -10.91 -17.46
C SER A 253 -15.62 -12.21 -16.83
N TYR A 254 -15.99 -12.49 -15.57
CA TYR A 254 -15.44 -13.62 -14.81
C TYR A 254 -16.51 -14.46 -14.12
N HIS A 255 -17.78 -14.23 -14.44
CA HIS A 255 -18.92 -14.95 -13.86
C HIS A 255 -18.83 -15.02 -12.34
N PHE A 256 -18.74 -13.85 -11.69
CA PHE A 256 -18.82 -13.71 -10.24
C PHE A 256 -20.16 -14.28 -9.71
N SER A 257 -20.17 -15.60 -9.51
CA SER A 257 -21.23 -16.37 -8.87
C SER A 257 -21.01 -16.34 -7.36
N GLY A 258 -22.06 -16.68 -6.60
CA GLY A 258 -22.21 -16.42 -5.16
C GLY A 258 -21.12 -16.95 -4.22
N ALA A 259 -21.50 -17.52 -3.08
CA ALA A 259 -20.56 -17.78 -1.97
C ALA A 259 -19.33 -18.59 -2.40
N GLY A 260 -18.15 -18.22 -1.87
CA GLY A 260 -16.90 -18.97 -2.06
C GLY A 260 -16.05 -18.57 -3.27
N TYR A 261 -16.47 -17.58 -4.06
CA TYR A 261 -15.66 -17.02 -5.15
C TYR A 261 -14.37 -16.34 -4.63
N PHE A 262 -14.45 -15.68 -3.47
CA PHE A 262 -13.29 -15.17 -2.72
C PHE A 262 -13.18 -15.89 -1.37
N PRO A 263 -12.51 -17.05 -1.29
CA PRO A 263 -12.53 -17.90 -0.10
C PRO A 263 -11.88 -17.28 1.14
N ASN A 264 -10.94 -16.34 0.96
CA ASN A 264 -10.13 -15.78 2.04
C ASN A 264 -10.43 -14.31 2.34
N LEU A 265 -11.38 -13.69 1.61
CA LEU A 265 -11.66 -12.27 1.72
C LEU A 265 -12.42 -11.99 3.03
N LYS A 266 -11.81 -11.22 3.91
CA LYS A 266 -12.36 -10.89 5.24
C LYS A 266 -13.00 -9.52 5.26
N LEU A 267 -12.37 -8.56 4.57
CA LEU A 267 -12.76 -7.16 4.66
C LEU A 267 -12.68 -6.43 3.33
N ILE A 268 -13.76 -5.73 3.00
CA ILE A 268 -13.79 -4.71 1.96
C ILE A 268 -13.98 -3.35 2.63
N LYS A 269 -13.01 -2.45 2.47
CA LYS A 269 -13.12 -1.06 2.91
C LYS A 269 -13.33 -0.15 1.70
N ILE A 270 -14.33 0.71 1.77
CA ILE A 270 -14.68 1.64 0.70
C ILE A 270 -14.70 3.04 1.28
N ASP A 271 -13.78 3.89 0.85
CA ASP A 271 -13.75 5.31 1.16
C ASP A 271 -14.44 6.06 0.02
N GLN A 272 -15.70 6.40 0.26
CA GLN A 272 -16.60 6.97 -0.73
C GLN A 272 -17.06 8.36 -0.32
N THR A 273 -17.30 9.18 -1.34
CA THR A 273 -17.67 10.57 -1.14
C THR A 273 -19.14 10.84 -1.36
N THR A 274 -19.88 9.98 -2.07
CA THR A 274 -21.21 10.36 -2.58
C THR A 274 -22.17 9.21 -2.92
N ASN A 275 -22.31 8.16 -2.08
CA ASN A 275 -23.56 7.38 -1.88
C ASN A 275 -23.33 5.88 -1.64
N TYR A 276 -24.14 5.36 -0.73
CA TYR A 276 -24.23 3.96 -0.33
C TYR A 276 -24.79 3.06 -1.44
N PRO A 277 -24.10 2.00 -1.87
CA PRO A 277 -24.62 1.13 -2.93
C PRO A 277 -25.47 -0.01 -2.37
N VAL A 278 -26.80 0.07 -2.50
CA VAL A 278 -27.75 -0.89 -1.89
C VAL A 278 -27.84 -2.24 -2.65
N PHE A 279 -27.62 -2.26 -3.96
CA PHE A 279 -28.12 -3.36 -4.80
C PHE A 279 -27.23 -4.62 -4.90
N GLN A 280 -25.98 -4.60 -4.41
CA GLN A 280 -25.00 -5.68 -4.65
C GLN A 280 -24.25 -6.12 -3.38
N ILE A 281 -24.64 -5.58 -2.22
CA ILE A 281 -24.01 -5.87 -0.93
C ILE A 281 -24.11 -7.36 -0.60
N LEU A 282 -25.23 -8.01 -0.87
CA LEU A 282 -25.45 -9.44 -0.61
C LEU A 282 -24.42 -10.34 -1.31
N ALA A 283 -24.11 -10.07 -2.58
CA ALA A 283 -23.14 -10.87 -3.34
C ALA A 283 -21.70 -10.67 -2.85
N TRP A 284 -21.38 -9.47 -2.34
CA TRP A 284 -20.09 -9.23 -1.70
C TRP A 284 -20.02 -9.85 -0.30
N LEU A 285 -21.08 -9.76 0.48
CA LEU A 285 -21.19 -10.33 1.83
C LEU A 285 -21.21 -11.86 1.85
N SER A 286 -21.65 -12.51 0.77
CA SER A 286 -21.50 -13.97 0.62
C SER A 286 -20.04 -14.39 0.38
N ASN A 287 -19.17 -13.43 0.06
CA ASN A 287 -17.76 -13.60 -0.23
C ASN A 287 -16.84 -12.87 0.76
N CYS A 288 -17.39 -12.17 1.74
CA CYS A 288 -16.63 -11.29 2.63
C CYS A 288 -17.33 -11.15 3.98
N GLU A 289 -16.58 -11.28 5.07
CA GLU A 289 -17.15 -11.20 6.43
C GLU A 289 -17.70 -9.80 6.74
N THR A 290 -16.97 -8.75 6.36
CA THR A 290 -17.31 -7.37 6.72
C THR A 290 -17.08 -6.40 5.56
N ILE A 291 -18.00 -5.45 5.37
CA ILE A 291 -17.82 -4.32 4.47
C ILE A 291 -17.87 -3.03 5.29
N ILE A 292 -16.89 -2.15 5.12
CA ILE A 292 -16.84 -0.85 5.81
C ILE A 292 -16.91 0.26 4.77
N TYR A 293 -17.95 1.08 4.86
CA TYR A 293 -18.06 2.32 4.11
C TYR A 293 -17.62 3.49 4.97
N VAL A 294 -16.64 4.24 4.52
CA VAL A 294 -16.17 5.46 5.18
C VAL A 294 -16.61 6.64 4.31
N ASN A 295 -17.29 7.59 4.93
CA ASN A 295 -17.60 8.88 4.32
C ASN A 295 -16.88 9.98 5.10
N ASN A 296 -15.70 10.37 4.58
CA ASN A 296 -14.88 11.41 5.19
C ASN A 296 -15.53 12.80 5.14
N TYR A 297 -16.44 13.08 4.18
CA TYR A 297 -17.14 14.36 4.11
C TYR A 297 -18.18 14.51 5.20
N LEU A 298 -18.98 13.46 5.42
CA LEU A 298 -20.01 13.44 6.46
C LEU A 298 -19.47 13.02 7.83
N SER A 299 -18.15 12.81 7.95
CA SER A 299 -17.51 12.28 9.16
C SER A 299 -18.24 11.06 9.73
N ASN A 300 -18.68 10.13 8.87
CA ASN A 300 -19.42 8.95 9.28
C ASN A 300 -18.81 7.70 8.66
N PHE A 301 -18.95 6.55 9.31
CA PHE A 301 -18.69 5.26 8.69
C PHE A 301 -19.80 4.27 9.02
N LEU A 302 -20.02 3.34 8.09
CA LEU A 302 -20.98 2.26 8.21
C LEU A 302 -20.21 0.94 8.15
N VAL A 303 -20.54 0.04 9.07
CA VAL A 303 -20.06 -1.34 9.07
C VAL A 303 -21.24 -2.23 8.73
N ILE A 304 -21.09 -3.02 7.68
CA ILE A 304 -22.04 -4.03 7.26
C ILE A 304 -21.42 -5.39 7.50
N LYS A 305 -22.18 -6.30 8.12
CA LYS A 305 -21.78 -7.69 8.31
C LYS A 305 -22.90 -8.62 7.88
N ASN A 306 -22.52 -9.74 7.30
CA ASN A 306 -23.42 -10.86 7.18
C ASN A 306 -23.40 -11.60 8.52
N THR A 307 -24.50 -11.52 9.27
CA THR A 307 -24.63 -12.36 10.47
C THR A 307 -25.11 -13.76 10.06
N GLU A 308 -25.10 -14.70 11.00
CA GLU A 308 -25.61 -16.06 10.77
C GLU A 308 -26.96 -16.05 10.01
N PRO A 309 -27.29 -17.13 9.26
CA PRO A 309 -28.46 -17.17 8.36
C PRO A 309 -29.80 -16.76 8.99
N GLN A 310 -29.89 -16.73 10.33
CA GLN A 310 -31.07 -16.35 11.10
C GLN A 310 -31.20 -14.84 11.39
N HIS A 311 -30.16 -14.03 11.17
CA HIS A 311 -30.12 -12.61 11.57
C HIS A 311 -29.95 -11.62 10.40
N GLY A 312 -29.72 -12.13 9.19
CA GLY A 312 -29.63 -11.31 7.97
C GLY A 312 -28.41 -10.37 7.96
N ILE A 313 -28.57 -9.21 7.33
CA ILE A 313 -27.52 -8.19 7.23
C ILE A 313 -27.60 -7.27 8.44
N LEU A 314 -26.50 -7.18 9.21
CA LEU A 314 -26.34 -6.21 10.28
C LEU A 314 -25.67 -4.94 9.73
N GLU A 315 -26.33 -3.80 9.87
CA GLU A 315 -25.78 -2.48 9.53
C GLU A 315 -25.59 -1.65 10.80
N VAL A 316 -24.35 -1.20 11.05
CA VAL A 316 -24.02 -0.34 12.20
C VAL A 316 -23.38 0.95 11.73
N LYS A 317 -24.01 2.08 12.04
CA LYS A 317 -23.56 3.43 11.67
C LYS A 317 -22.86 4.10 12.83
N PHE A 318 -21.74 4.75 12.52
CA PHE A 318 -20.92 5.45 13.48
C PHE A 318 -20.58 6.85 12.97
N ASP A 319 -20.52 7.79 13.91
CA ASP A 319 -19.89 9.10 13.71
C ASP A 319 -18.39 8.97 13.99
N LEU A 320 -17.55 9.38 13.02
CA LEU A 320 -16.09 9.30 13.07
C LEU A 320 -15.51 10.14 14.21
N VAL A 321 -16.06 11.32 14.49
CA VAL A 321 -15.56 12.22 15.54
C VAL A 321 -15.84 11.62 16.91
N LEU A 322 -17.08 11.18 17.12
CA LEU A 322 -17.49 10.49 18.36
C LEU A 322 -16.73 9.19 18.55
N PHE A 323 -16.52 8.42 17.47
CA PHE A 323 -15.74 7.19 17.51
C PHE A 323 -14.27 7.47 17.87
N GLN A 324 -13.63 8.45 17.23
CA GLN A 324 -12.26 8.83 17.56
C GLN A 324 -12.12 9.32 19.00
N TYR A 325 -13.08 10.09 19.49
CA TYR A 325 -13.11 10.53 20.89
C TYR A 325 -13.21 9.34 21.84
N LYS A 326 -14.16 8.42 21.63
CA LYS A 326 -14.31 7.19 22.43
C LYS A 326 -13.05 6.33 22.38
N LEU A 327 -12.46 6.15 21.20
CA LEU A 327 -11.24 5.36 21.02
C LEU A 327 -10.03 6.01 21.71
N LYS A 328 -9.91 7.34 21.68
CA LYS A 328 -8.89 8.07 22.45
C LYS A 328 -9.10 7.89 23.95
N SER A 329 -10.35 7.95 24.43
CA SER A 329 -10.69 7.71 25.84
C SER A 329 -10.29 6.29 26.27
N ILE A 330 -10.65 5.27 25.48
CA ILE A 330 -10.27 3.88 25.71
C ILE A 330 -8.75 3.71 25.70
N LYS A 331 -8.04 4.30 24.72
CA LYS A 331 -6.57 4.26 24.67
C LYS A 331 -5.94 4.91 25.89
N LYS A 332 -6.49 6.01 26.40
CA LYS A 332 -6.02 6.63 27.65
C LYS A 332 -6.24 5.68 28.82
N GLN A 333 -7.43 5.09 28.94
CA GLN A 333 -7.73 4.10 29.99
C GLN A 333 -6.78 2.91 29.92
N LEU A 334 -6.53 2.35 28.72
CA LEU A 334 -5.61 1.23 28.53
C LEU A 334 -4.14 1.60 28.78
N ASN A 335 -3.70 2.79 28.37
CA ASN A 335 -2.33 3.23 28.61
C ASN A 335 -2.07 3.53 30.10
N LEU A 336 -3.10 3.90 30.87
CA LEU A 336 -3.01 4.02 32.33
C LEU A 336 -2.76 2.67 33.02
N TYR A 337 -3.05 1.54 32.35
CA TYR A 337 -2.75 0.20 32.87
C TYR A 337 -1.32 -0.29 32.54
N TYR A 338 -0.54 0.44 31.75
CA TYR A 338 0.84 0.06 31.39
C TYR A 338 1.92 1.01 31.92
N SER A 339 1.58 1.91 32.83
CA SER A 339 2.54 2.73 33.59
C SER A 339 2.60 2.27 35.04
N VAL A 340 3.18 1.09 35.26
CA VAL A 340 3.69 0.64 36.56
C VAL A 340 5.15 0.30 36.39
#